data_AF-H5TRR0-F1
#
_entry.id   AF-H5TRR0-F1
#
_cell.length_a   1.000
_cell.length_b   1.000
_cell.length_c   1.000
_cell.angle_alpha   90.00
_cell.angle_beta   90.00
_cell.angle_gamma   90.00
#
_symmetry.space_group_name_H-M   'P 1'
#
loop_
_entity.id
_entity.type
_entity.pdbx_description
1 polymer ?
#
loop_
_entity_poly.entity_id
_entity_poly.type
_entity_poly.pdbx_seq_one_letter_code
_entity_poly.pdbx_strand_id
1 'polypeptide(L)'
;MWQHNGMTGRLRDLVQATFGGRHRDRTVVIDAGHCDVFASDRPLTDVARTFATISAHPDLVFRVTTTHPGRAANLLRTRRFWSYVDRFTEPTDGCGVVTDRGERILSNLVLGVPASTQHQVSTRLASLQDTPVVARFLEVRGPIDVSAAVAGAETGCRHGRLAPLDFVVVADGAAPRPADGGWVRRVHAQCSRLGIAVYADGREGLERDGESRALVGARGE
;
A
#
# COMPACT_ATOMS: atom_id res chain seq x y z
N MET A 1 12.73 9.04 -23.06
CA MET A 1 11.28 9.32 -23.19
C MET A 1 10.54 8.04 -22.81
N TRP A 2 10.33 7.81 -21.52
CA TRP A 2 9.65 6.62 -21.02
C TRP A 2 8.14 6.85 -21.11
N GLN A 3 7.46 6.08 -21.96
CA GLN A 3 6.04 6.21 -22.17
C GLN A 3 5.27 5.82 -20.90
N HIS A 4 4.34 6.68 -20.50
CA HIS A 4 3.40 6.56 -19.36
C HIS A 4 2.58 5.25 -19.30
N ASN A 5 2.71 4.35 -20.28
CA ASN A 5 1.96 3.10 -20.37
C ASN A 5 2.60 1.92 -19.61
N GLY A 6 3.90 1.97 -19.29
CA GLY A 6 4.59 0.85 -18.62
C GLY A 6 4.33 0.76 -17.12
N MET A 7 4.19 1.91 -16.45
CA MET A 7 4.03 1.96 -14.99
C MET A 7 2.61 1.53 -14.57
N THR A 8 1.58 1.83 -15.36
CA THR A 8 0.21 1.39 -15.14
C THR A 8 0.01 -0.10 -15.38
N GLY A 9 0.69 -0.68 -16.39
CA GLY A 9 0.73 -2.13 -16.62
C GLY A 9 1.40 -2.86 -15.45
N ARG A 10 2.60 -2.42 -15.07
CA ARG A 10 3.35 -3.02 -13.96
C ARG A 10 2.66 -2.84 -12.60
N LEU A 11 2.00 -1.70 -12.36
CA LEU A 11 1.16 -1.48 -11.17
C LEU A 11 -0.01 -2.47 -11.15
N ARG A 12 -0.69 -2.64 -12.29
CA ARG A 12 -1.80 -3.61 -12.41
C ARG A 12 -1.31 -5.04 -12.18
N ASP A 13 -0.19 -5.42 -12.77
CA ASP A 13 0.42 -6.74 -12.61
C ASP A 13 0.88 -6.96 -11.17
N LEU A 14 1.42 -5.94 -10.51
CA LEU A 14 1.88 -5.99 -9.13
C LEU A 14 0.71 -6.05 -8.15
N VAL A 15 -0.35 -5.28 -8.39
CA VAL A 15 -1.60 -5.37 -7.64
C VAL A 15 -2.24 -6.75 -7.84
N GLN A 16 -2.25 -7.28 -9.07
CA GLN A 16 -2.68 -8.66 -9.35
C GLN A 16 -1.77 -9.71 -8.70
N ALA A 17 -0.46 -9.49 -8.63
CA ALA A 17 0.47 -10.40 -7.95
C ALA A 17 0.24 -10.40 -6.43
N THR A 18 -0.06 -9.23 -5.87
CA THR A 18 -0.29 -9.06 -4.43
C THR A 18 -1.63 -9.69 -3.99
N PHE A 19 -2.67 -9.59 -4.82
CA PHE A 19 -4.04 -9.95 -4.42
C PHE A 19 -4.71 -11.04 -5.26
N GLY A 20 -4.15 -11.43 -6.40
CA GLY A 20 -4.65 -12.50 -7.25
C GLY A 20 -4.28 -13.87 -6.68
N GLY A 21 -5.30 -14.73 -6.48
CA GLY A 21 -5.17 -16.01 -5.77
C GLY A 21 -4.12 -17.01 -6.28
N ARG A 22 -3.52 -16.80 -7.47
CA ARG A 22 -2.43 -17.62 -8.01
C ARG A 22 -1.01 -17.12 -7.69
N HIS A 23 -0.87 -15.90 -7.16
CA HIS A 23 0.43 -15.23 -6.96
C HIS A 23 0.73 -14.86 -5.50
N ARG A 24 -0.12 -15.27 -4.54
CA ARG A 24 0.11 -15.07 -3.10
C ARG A 24 1.48 -15.57 -2.64
N ASP A 25 2.01 -16.62 -3.26
CA ASP A 25 3.31 -17.22 -2.95
C ASP A 25 4.53 -16.29 -3.19
N ARG A 26 4.33 -15.16 -3.88
CA ARG A 26 5.39 -14.17 -4.16
C ARG A 26 5.22 -12.87 -3.38
N THR A 27 4.34 -12.84 -2.38
CA THR A 27 4.09 -11.64 -1.58
C THR A 27 4.59 -11.82 -0.15
N VAL A 28 5.47 -10.92 0.29
CA VAL A 28 5.91 -10.79 1.68
C VAL A 28 5.11 -9.68 2.34
N VAL A 29 4.37 -10.00 3.41
CA VAL A 29 3.57 -9.04 4.16
C VAL A 29 4.32 -8.63 5.43
N ILE A 30 4.61 -7.34 5.58
CA ILE A 30 5.20 -6.76 6.79
C ILE A 30 4.16 -5.83 7.41
N ASP A 31 3.47 -6.33 8.43
CA ASP A 31 2.37 -5.60 9.07
C ASP A 31 2.86 -4.78 10.27
N ALA A 32 2.39 -3.53 10.36
CA ALA A 32 2.71 -2.60 11.44
C ALA A 32 2.33 -3.12 12.83
N GLY A 33 1.33 -3.99 12.95
CA GLY A 33 0.94 -4.60 14.22
C GLY A 33 1.97 -5.58 14.78
N HIS A 34 2.83 -6.14 13.92
CA HIS A 34 3.86 -7.10 14.30
C HIS A 34 5.27 -6.53 14.20
N CYS A 35 5.52 -5.70 13.18
CA CYS A 35 6.83 -5.12 12.90
C CYS A 35 6.69 -3.85 12.05
N ASP A 36 6.43 -2.70 12.66
CA ASP A 36 6.41 -1.44 11.92
C ASP A 36 7.85 -1.06 11.50
N VAL A 37 8.11 -1.11 10.19
CA VAL A 37 9.40 -0.77 9.57
C VAL A 37 9.79 0.68 9.86
N PHE A 38 8.83 1.55 10.15
CA PHE A 38 9.06 2.97 10.41
C PHE A 38 8.68 3.37 11.85
N ALA A 39 8.57 2.43 12.79
CA ALA A 39 8.41 2.75 14.22
C ALA A 39 9.46 3.75 14.69
N SER A 40 9.10 4.78 15.46
CA SER A 40 9.98 5.92 15.81
C SER A 40 11.29 5.53 16.52
N ASP A 41 11.29 4.44 17.28
CA ASP A 41 12.44 3.87 18.00
C ASP A 41 13.35 3.01 17.12
N ARG A 42 12.89 2.60 15.93
CA ARG A 42 13.69 1.78 15.03
C ARG A 42 14.88 2.56 14.46
N PRO A 43 16.14 2.07 14.58
CA PRO A 43 17.30 2.74 14.03
C PRO A 43 17.25 2.89 12.51
N LEU A 44 17.79 3.99 11.98
CA LEU A 44 17.87 4.25 10.53
C LEU A 44 18.54 3.11 9.77
N THR A 45 19.57 2.49 10.35
CA THR A 45 20.30 1.36 9.75
C THR A 45 19.43 0.12 9.59
N ASP A 46 18.47 -0.12 10.48
CA ASP A 46 17.59 -1.30 10.40
C ASP A 46 16.49 -1.10 9.36
N VAL A 47 16.00 0.14 9.21
CA VAL A 47 15.14 0.52 8.09
C VAL A 47 15.89 0.33 6.76
N ALA A 48 17.14 0.81 6.68
CA ALA A 48 17.96 0.70 5.47
C ALA A 48 18.29 -0.75 5.09
N ARG A 49 18.60 -1.62 6.07
CA ARG A 49 18.79 -3.06 5.84
C ARG A 49 17.53 -3.73 5.31
N THR A 50 16.37 -3.39 5.87
CA THR A 50 15.08 -3.90 5.37
C THR A 50 14.88 -3.52 3.90
N PHE A 51 15.19 -2.27 3.53
CA PHE A 51 15.12 -1.81 2.14
C PHE A 51 16.14 -2.47 1.23
N ALA A 52 17.35 -2.75 1.72
CA ALA A 52 18.33 -3.51 0.96
C ALA A 52 17.86 -4.95 0.69
N THR A 53 17.24 -5.62 1.68
CA THR A 53 16.60 -6.93 1.50
C THR A 53 15.48 -6.86 0.46
N ILE A 54 14.59 -5.87 0.54
CA ILE A 54 13.53 -5.67 -0.46
C ILE A 54 14.13 -5.50 -1.86
N SER A 55 15.22 -4.73 -1.95
CA SER A 55 15.94 -4.47 -3.20
C SER A 55 16.58 -5.72 -3.80
N ALA A 56 17.06 -6.63 -2.97
CA ALA A 56 17.75 -7.86 -3.36
C ALA A 56 16.80 -8.98 -3.83
N HIS A 57 15.48 -8.81 -3.65
CA HIS A 57 14.47 -9.80 -4.03
C HIS A 57 13.47 -9.24 -5.04
N PRO A 58 13.90 -8.95 -6.29
CA PRO A 58 13.04 -8.37 -7.32
C PRO A 58 11.86 -9.27 -7.73
N ASP A 59 11.96 -10.59 -7.49
CA ASP A 59 10.91 -11.57 -7.78
C ASP A 59 9.77 -11.60 -6.74
N LEU A 60 9.97 -10.93 -5.60
CA LEU A 60 8.99 -10.82 -4.51
C LEU A 60 8.38 -9.44 -4.48
N VAL A 61 7.09 -9.36 -4.14
CA VAL A 61 6.40 -8.11 -3.80
C VAL A 61 6.34 -7.96 -2.28
N PHE A 62 6.75 -6.80 -1.78
CA PHE A 62 6.69 -6.48 -0.36
C PHE A 62 5.52 -5.55 -0.10
N ARG A 63 4.52 -6.04 0.64
CA ARG A 63 3.39 -5.25 1.14
C ARG A 63 3.69 -4.83 2.57
N VAL A 64 4.03 -3.56 2.75
CA VAL A 64 4.38 -2.99 4.06
C VAL A 64 3.25 -2.11 4.54
N THR A 65 2.80 -2.30 5.79
CA THR A 65 1.95 -1.31 6.47
C THR A 65 2.78 -0.55 7.52
N THR A 66 2.45 0.72 7.75
CA THR A 66 3.08 1.52 8.80
C THR A 66 2.08 2.43 9.51
N THR A 67 2.25 2.58 10.82
CA THR A 67 1.54 3.59 11.62
C THR A 67 2.27 4.93 11.65
N HIS A 68 3.47 5.01 11.08
CA HIS A 68 4.36 6.17 11.04
C HIS A 68 4.61 6.70 9.61
N PRO A 69 3.56 7.00 8.82
CA PRO A 69 3.74 7.40 7.42
C PRO A 69 4.53 8.71 7.26
N GLY A 70 4.47 9.62 8.24
CA GLY A 70 5.29 10.84 8.21
C GLY A 70 6.80 10.54 8.24
N ARG A 71 7.22 9.53 9.02
CA ARG A 71 8.61 9.08 9.04
C ARG A 71 8.97 8.39 7.72
N ALA A 72 8.08 7.55 7.19
CA ALA A 72 8.29 6.90 5.89
C ALA A 72 8.50 7.94 4.78
N ALA A 73 7.60 8.93 4.66
CA ALA A 73 7.71 10.02 3.69
C ALA A 73 9.05 10.75 3.80
N ASN A 74 9.44 11.10 5.03
CA ASN A 74 10.65 11.88 5.28
C ASN A 74 11.92 11.09 4.93
N LEU A 75 11.99 9.80 5.27
CA LEU A 75 13.14 8.95 4.94
C LEU A 75 13.25 8.72 3.43
N LEU A 76 12.17 8.27 2.79
CA LEU A 76 12.21 7.83 1.39
C LEU A 76 12.46 8.96 0.39
N ARG A 77 12.22 10.21 0.78
CA ARG A 77 12.56 11.41 -0.01
C ARG A 77 14.04 11.79 0.03
N THR A 78 14.80 11.29 1.00
CA THR A 78 16.16 11.79 1.24
C THR A 78 17.20 10.93 0.52
N ARG A 79 18.13 11.58 -0.20
CA ARG A 79 19.32 10.91 -0.74
C ARG A 79 20.13 10.20 0.34
N ARG A 80 20.19 10.80 1.54
CA ARG A 80 20.89 10.22 2.69
C ARG A 80 20.38 8.83 3.02
N PHE A 81 19.06 8.62 3.10
CA PHE A 81 18.49 7.30 3.37
C PHE A 81 18.95 6.28 2.32
N TRP A 82 18.85 6.62 1.04
CA TRP A 82 19.26 5.75 -0.05
C TRP A 82 20.76 5.41 -0.02
N SER A 83 21.62 6.35 0.39
CA SER A 83 23.04 6.04 0.61
C SER A 83 23.27 5.03 1.75
N TYR A 84 22.38 4.93 2.74
CA TYR A 84 22.44 3.82 3.71
C TYR A 84 21.97 2.51 3.10
N VAL A 85 20.91 2.53 2.30
CA VAL A 85 20.43 1.32 1.59
C VAL A 85 21.54 0.76 0.70
N ASP A 86 22.23 1.62 -0.06
CA ASP A 86 23.34 1.23 -0.95
C ASP A 86 24.49 0.56 -0.21
N ARG A 87 24.78 0.97 1.04
CA ARG A 87 25.82 0.33 1.86
C ARG A 87 25.51 -1.11 2.26
N PHE A 88 24.24 -1.49 2.24
CA PHE A 88 23.77 -2.83 2.59
C PHE A 88 23.31 -3.64 1.37
N THR A 89 23.32 -3.03 0.18
CA THR A 89 22.89 -3.70 -1.06
C THR A 89 24.10 -4.33 -1.71
N GLU A 90 24.09 -5.64 -1.92
CA GLU A 90 25.10 -6.29 -2.77
C GLU A 90 24.91 -5.85 -4.22
N PRO A 91 25.99 -5.72 -5.03
CA PRO A 91 25.91 -5.35 -6.43
C PRO A 91 25.18 -6.43 -7.23
N THR A 92 23.85 -6.32 -7.27
CA THR A 92 22.93 -7.15 -8.03
C THR A 92 22.05 -6.24 -8.89
N ASP A 93 21.36 -6.81 -9.88
CA ASP A 93 20.33 -6.13 -10.67
C ASP A 93 19.09 -5.84 -9.78
N GLY A 94 19.24 -4.92 -8.84
CA GLY A 94 18.22 -4.59 -7.85
C GLY A 94 16.96 -3.97 -8.48
N CYS A 95 15.86 -3.94 -7.74
CA CYS A 95 14.58 -3.38 -8.20
C CYS A 95 14.46 -1.84 -8.06
N GLY A 96 15.58 -1.14 -7.86
CA GLY A 96 15.62 0.31 -7.69
C GLY A 96 15.32 1.04 -9.00
N VAL A 97 14.34 1.95 -8.98
CA VAL A 97 13.98 2.78 -10.12
C VAL A 97 14.03 4.25 -9.71
N VAL A 98 14.48 5.11 -10.62
CA VAL A 98 14.40 6.57 -10.46
C VAL A 98 13.22 7.08 -11.29
N THR A 99 12.29 7.78 -10.65
CA THR A 99 11.13 8.37 -11.33
C THR A 99 11.56 9.54 -12.21
N ASP A 100 10.68 10.01 -13.10
CA ASP A 100 10.92 11.23 -13.90
C ASP A 100 11.15 12.48 -13.03
N ARG A 101 10.76 12.44 -11.74
CA ARG A 101 10.99 13.49 -10.75
C ARG A 101 12.31 13.35 -9.99
N GLY A 102 13.13 12.36 -10.33
CA GLY A 102 14.41 12.08 -9.66
C GLY A 102 14.26 11.39 -8.30
N GLU A 103 13.07 10.88 -7.98
CA GLU A 103 12.83 10.14 -6.73
C GLU A 103 13.24 8.68 -6.92
N ARG A 104 13.98 8.12 -5.95
CA ARG A 104 14.29 6.69 -5.96
C ARG A 104 13.17 5.92 -5.27
N ILE A 105 12.70 4.86 -5.92
CA ILE A 105 11.67 3.93 -5.43
C ILE A 105 12.12 2.49 -5.63
N LEU A 106 11.50 1.55 -4.93
CA LEU A 106 11.64 0.11 -5.20
C LEU A 106 10.40 -0.36 -5.97
N SER A 107 10.59 -0.96 -7.14
CA SER A 107 9.47 -1.33 -8.02
C SER A 107 8.61 -2.47 -7.46
N ASN A 108 9.08 -3.15 -6.41
CA ASN A 108 8.42 -4.26 -5.75
C ASN A 108 7.93 -3.92 -4.33
N LEU A 109 7.94 -2.65 -3.93
CA LEU A 109 7.49 -2.21 -2.61
C LEU A 109 6.16 -1.46 -2.69
N VAL A 110 5.14 -1.99 -2.02
CA VAL A 110 3.86 -1.31 -1.79
C VAL A 110 3.77 -0.88 -0.34
N LEU A 111 3.39 0.38 -0.10
CA LEU A 111 3.28 0.92 1.24
C LEU A 111 1.83 1.31 1.56
N GLY A 112 1.35 0.93 2.73
CA GLY A 112 0.03 1.30 3.18
C GLY A 112 0.00 1.74 4.63
N VAL A 113 -1.14 2.28 5.01
CA VAL A 113 -1.42 2.69 6.38
C VAL A 113 -2.65 1.93 6.88
N PRO A 114 -2.59 1.28 8.05
CA PRO A 114 -3.77 0.71 8.67
C PRO A 114 -4.62 1.84 9.25
N ALA A 115 -5.94 1.68 9.28
CA ALA A 115 -6.84 2.59 9.96
C ALA A 115 -8.12 1.86 10.41
N SER A 116 -8.55 2.13 11.63
CA SER A 116 -9.84 1.69 12.18
C SER A 116 -10.80 2.86 12.45
N THR A 117 -10.32 4.10 12.36
CA THR A 117 -11.11 5.32 12.59
C THR A 117 -10.84 6.39 11.54
N GLN A 118 -11.81 7.29 11.30
CA GLN A 118 -11.65 8.40 10.35
C GLN A 118 -10.47 9.31 10.72
N HIS A 119 -10.23 9.54 12.01
CA HIS A 119 -9.10 10.36 12.48
C HIS A 119 -7.74 9.76 12.08
N GLN A 120 -7.59 8.44 12.17
CA GLN A 120 -6.38 7.76 11.70
C GLN A 120 -6.20 7.91 10.20
N VAL A 121 -7.29 7.84 9.41
CA VAL A 121 -7.22 8.05 7.96
C VAL A 121 -6.75 9.47 7.65
N SER A 122 -7.39 10.50 8.22
CA SER A 122 -7.05 11.89 7.94
C SER A 122 -5.61 12.23 8.28
N THR A 123 -5.09 11.72 9.41
CA THR A 123 -3.71 11.99 9.84
C THR A 123 -2.67 11.20 9.03
N ARG A 124 -2.99 9.96 8.64
CA ARG A 124 -2.03 9.07 7.95
C ARG A 124 -2.00 9.28 6.44
N LEU A 125 -3.14 9.54 5.82
CA LEU A 125 -3.26 9.61 4.35
C LEU A 125 -2.44 10.77 3.77
N ALA A 126 -2.45 11.94 4.41
CA ALA A 126 -1.67 13.11 3.97
C ALA A 126 -0.16 12.80 3.86
N SER A 127 0.39 12.08 4.84
CA SER A 127 1.80 11.66 4.79
C SER A 127 2.06 10.55 3.77
N LEU A 128 1.11 9.63 3.59
CA LEU A 128 1.24 8.52 2.64
C LEU A 128 1.29 9.03 1.19
N GLN A 129 0.43 9.99 0.83
CA GLN A 129 0.42 10.64 -0.49
C GLN A 129 1.80 11.21 -0.86
N ASP A 130 2.46 11.75 0.14
CA ASP A 130 3.76 12.38 0.04
C ASP A 130 4.91 11.36 -0.09
N THR A 131 4.67 10.09 0.23
CA THR A 131 5.74 9.08 0.26
C THR A 131 6.08 8.59 -1.15
N PRO A 132 7.35 8.65 -1.62
CA PRO A 132 7.75 8.10 -2.91
C PRO A 132 7.80 6.56 -2.84
N VAL A 133 6.82 5.91 -3.47
CA VAL A 133 6.65 4.44 -3.50
C VAL A 133 5.89 4.04 -4.77
N VAL A 134 6.00 2.77 -5.19
CA VAL A 134 5.35 2.30 -6.44
C VAL A 134 3.82 2.31 -6.34
N ALA A 135 3.28 2.03 -5.15
CA ALA A 135 1.85 1.97 -4.88
C ALA A 135 1.55 2.27 -3.41
N ARG A 136 0.41 2.92 -3.16
CA ARG A 136 -0.09 3.35 -1.86
C ARG A 136 -1.45 2.71 -1.59
N PHE A 137 -1.66 2.21 -0.39
CA PHE A 137 -2.96 1.66 -0.01
C PHE A 137 -3.42 2.05 1.39
N LEU A 138 -4.73 2.05 1.56
CA LEU A 138 -5.37 2.17 2.87
C LEU A 138 -5.84 0.79 3.32
N GLU A 139 -5.37 0.34 4.47
CA GLU A 139 -5.87 -0.90 5.09
C GLU A 139 -6.95 -0.56 6.12
N VAL A 140 -8.20 -0.83 5.78
CA VAL A 140 -9.38 -0.50 6.58
C VAL A 140 -9.73 -1.66 7.51
N ARG A 141 -9.79 -1.36 8.81
CA ARG A 141 -10.07 -2.31 9.90
C ARG A 141 -11.35 -1.98 10.68
N GLY A 142 -12.23 -1.16 10.09
CA GLY A 142 -13.44 -0.68 10.75
C GLY A 142 -14.29 0.22 9.84
N PRO A 143 -15.43 0.73 10.33
CA PRO A 143 -16.35 1.55 9.54
C PRO A 143 -15.74 2.92 9.23
N ILE A 144 -15.05 3.02 8.10
CA ILE A 144 -14.41 4.23 7.57
C ILE A 144 -15.20 4.74 6.37
N ASP A 145 -15.37 6.07 6.28
CA ASP A 145 -15.84 6.72 5.07
C ASP A 145 -14.65 7.04 4.16
N VAL A 146 -14.44 6.17 3.17
CA VAL A 146 -13.36 6.31 2.18
C VAL A 146 -13.63 7.49 1.24
N SER A 147 -14.89 7.80 0.94
CA SER A 147 -15.24 8.94 0.09
C SER A 147 -14.85 10.26 0.75
N ALA A 148 -15.17 10.42 2.03
CA ALA A 148 -14.76 11.59 2.80
C ALA A 148 -13.22 11.68 2.93
N ALA A 149 -12.55 10.54 3.12
CA ALA A 149 -11.10 10.49 3.23
C ALA A 149 -10.38 10.94 1.94
N VAL A 150 -10.83 10.46 0.79
CA VAL A 150 -10.27 10.79 -0.52
C VAL A 150 -10.56 12.25 -0.88
N ALA A 151 -11.78 12.74 -0.62
CA ALA A 151 -12.16 14.13 -0.90
C ALA A 151 -11.36 15.15 -0.06
N GLY A 152 -11.12 14.86 1.23
CA GLY A 152 -10.28 15.72 2.10
C GLY A 152 -8.79 15.68 1.75
N ALA A 153 -8.36 14.68 0.97
CA ALA A 153 -6.98 14.53 0.53
C ALA A 153 -6.64 15.41 -0.69
N GLU A 154 -7.64 15.94 -1.40
CA GLU A 154 -7.45 16.77 -2.59
C GLU A 154 -7.05 18.23 -2.26
N THR A 155 -7.22 18.68 -1.01
CA THR A 155 -7.09 20.11 -0.64
C THR A 155 -5.67 20.55 -0.27
N GLY A 156 -4.61 19.75 -0.51
CA GLY A 156 -3.26 20.11 -0.06
C GLY A 156 -2.07 19.61 -0.88
N CYS A 157 -2.25 18.78 -1.91
CA CYS A 157 -1.12 18.23 -2.64
C CYS A 157 -0.53 19.24 -3.63
N ARG A 158 0.75 19.61 -3.46
CA ARG A 158 1.57 20.35 -4.46
C ARG A 158 1.89 19.53 -5.73
N HIS A 159 1.33 18.32 -5.85
CA HIS A 159 1.65 17.37 -6.90
C HIS A 159 0.35 16.94 -7.58
N GLY A 160 0.08 17.49 -8.77
CA GLY A 160 -1.18 17.29 -9.49
C GLY A 160 -1.61 15.82 -9.63
N ARG A 161 -2.90 15.58 -9.39
CA ARG A 161 -3.74 14.45 -9.85
C ARG A 161 -3.09 13.06 -9.94
N LEU A 162 -2.40 12.61 -8.90
CA LEU A 162 -2.36 11.17 -8.61
C LEU A 162 -3.49 10.92 -7.62
N ALA A 163 -4.40 10.00 -7.96
CA ALA A 163 -5.44 9.56 -7.02
C ALA A 163 -4.77 9.22 -5.67
N PRO A 164 -5.32 9.67 -4.54
CA PRO A 164 -4.59 9.68 -3.26
C PRO A 164 -4.24 8.28 -2.74
N LEU A 165 -4.85 7.25 -3.31
CA LEU A 165 -4.68 5.83 -3.02
C LEU A 165 -4.78 5.03 -4.32
N ASP A 166 -3.91 4.03 -4.48
CA ASP A 166 -3.96 3.10 -5.61
C ASP A 166 -5.01 2.01 -5.40
N PHE A 167 -5.19 1.56 -4.15
CA PHE A 167 -6.22 0.59 -3.77
C PHE A 167 -6.52 0.62 -2.27
N VAL A 168 -7.58 -0.09 -1.87
CA VAL A 168 -7.99 -0.30 -0.48
C VAL A 168 -7.89 -1.79 -0.15
N VAL A 169 -7.39 -2.11 1.04
CA VAL A 169 -7.44 -3.45 1.61
C VAL A 169 -8.41 -3.42 2.77
N VAL A 170 -9.43 -4.27 2.77
CA VAL A 170 -10.30 -4.52 3.91
C VAL A 170 -9.67 -5.64 4.71
N ALA A 171 -9.24 -5.35 5.93
CA ALA A 171 -8.66 -6.32 6.84
C ALA A 171 -9.58 -6.51 8.05
N ASP A 172 -9.57 -7.73 8.60
CA ASP A 172 -10.35 -8.02 9.80
C ASP A 172 -9.83 -7.18 10.97
N GLY A 173 -10.73 -6.37 11.52
CA GLY A 173 -10.43 -5.49 12.63
C GLY A 173 -10.42 -6.24 13.95
N ALA A 174 -9.60 -5.77 14.91
CA ALA A 174 -9.74 -6.09 16.34
C ALA A 174 -11.03 -5.51 16.97
N ALA A 175 -12.08 -5.28 16.16
CA ALA A 175 -13.35 -4.76 16.62
C ALA A 175 -14.15 -5.90 17.26
N PRO A 176 -14.67 -5.73 18.48
CA PRO A 176 -15.44 -6.77 19.13
C PRO A 176 -16.79 -6.94 18.42
N ARG A 177 -16.98 -8.14 17.85
CA ARG A 177 -18.21 -8.81 17.41
C ARG A 177 -18.61 -8.74 15.93
N PRO A 178 -19.10 -9.86 15.39
CA PRO A 178 -19.86 -9.89 14.14
C PRO A 178 -21.24 -9.25 14.40
N ALA A 179 -21.36 -7.98 14.09
CA ALA A 179 -22.65 -7.32 13.86
C ALA A 179 -22.44 -6.23 12.80
N ASP A 180 -23.04 -6.46 11.63
CA ASP A 180 -23.03 -5.64 10.40
C ASP A 180 -21.78 -5.72 9.50
N GLY A 181 -21.65 -6.81 8.73
CA GLY A 181 -20.81 -6.83 7.51
C GLY A 181 -21.19 -5.78 6.45
N GLY A 182 -22.19 -4.94 6.70
CA GLY A 182 -22.55 -3.80 5.86
C GLY A 182 -21.50 -2.70 5.82
N TRP A 183 -20.59 -2.57 6.79
CA TRP A 183 -19.51 -1.59 6.66
C TRP A 183 -18.53 -1.97 5.55
N VAL A 184 -18.19 -3.25 5.39
CA VAL A 184 -17.36 -3.73 4.27
C VAL A 184 -18.04 -3.46 2.94
N ARG A 185 -19.35 -3.75 2.84
CA ARG A 185 -20.16 -3.42 1.65
C ARG A 185 -20.18 -1.91 1.37
N ARG A 186 -20.30 -1.08 2.40
CA ARG A 186 -20.24 0.39 2.26
C ARG A 186 -18.88 0.85 1.75
N VAL A 187 -17.78 0.33 2.30
CA VAL A 187 -16.42 0.61 1.81
C VAL A 187 -16.27 0.20 0.35
N HIS A 188 -16.74 -0.99 -0.03
CA HIS A 188 -16.72 -1.44 -1.41
C HIS A 188 -17.52 -0.52 -2.35
N ALA A 189 -18.74 -0.14 -1.96
CA ALA A 189 -19.57 0.77 -2.75
C ALA A 189 -18.93 2.16 -2.91
N GLN A 190 -18.33 2.70 -1.85
CA GLN A 190 -17.59 3.96 -1.89
C GLN A 190 -16.39 3.87 -2.84
N CYS A 191 -15.56 2.83 -2.71
CA CYS A 191 -14.39 2.65 -3.58
C CYS A 191 -14.79 2.42 -5.04
N SER A 192 -15.84 1.64 -5.30
CA SER A 192 -16.38 1.44 -6.65
C SER A 192 -16.83 2.74 -7.31
N ARG A 193 -17.46 3.65 -6.55
CA ARG A 193 -17.84 4.99 -7.06
C ARG A 193 -16.63 5.86 -7.37
N LEU A 194 -15.52 5.66 -6.66
CA LEU A 194 -14.27 6.39 -6.83
C LEU A 194 -13.33 5.76 -7.86
N GLY A 195 -13.67 4.59 -8.41
CA GLY A 195 -12.79 3.82 -9.29
C GLY A 195 -11.57 3.23 -8.59
N ILE A 196 -11.63 3.06 -7.26
CA ILE A 196 -10.54 2.50 -6.45
C ILE A 196 -10.77 0.99 -6.28
N ALA A 197 -9.75 0.19 -6.55
CA ALA A 197 -9.82 -1.25 -6.37
C ALA A 197 -9.88 -1.62 -4.87
N VAL A 198 -10.64 -2.67 -4.53
CA VAL A 198 -10.79 -3.18 -3.17
C VAL A 198 -10.37 -4.63 -3.11
N TYR A 199 -9.57 -4.96 -2.10
CA TYR A 199 -9.10 -6.32 -1.83
C TYR A 199 -9.41 -6.72 -0.39
N ALA A 200 -9.63 -8.01 -0.14
CA ALA A 200 -9.72 -8.54 1.22
C ALA A 200 -8.33 -9.01 1.69
N ASP A 201 -7.99 -8.78 2.96
CA ASP A 201 -6.77 -9.32 3.55
C ASP A 201 -6.93 -10.83 3.72
N GLY A 202 -6.15 -11.61 2.98
CA GLY A 202 -6.28 -13.07 2.90
C GLY A 202 -5.70 -13.84 4.07
N ARG A 203 -5.65 -13.26 5.29
CA ARG A 203 -5.32 -14.03 6.49
C ARG A 203 -6.51 -14.94 6.78
N GLU A 204 -6.26 -16.25 6.92
CA GLU A 204 -7.26 -17.31 7.05
C GLU A 204 -8.48 -16.88 7.90
N GLY A 205 -9.66 -16.76 7.28
CA GLY A 205 -10.86 -16.28 7.96
C GLY A 205 -12.13 -16.11 7.13
N LEU A 206 -12.05 -16.10 5.80
CA LEU A 206 -13.21 -16.02 4.89
C LEU A 206 -13.45 -17.29 4.07
N GLU A 207 -12.98 -18.44 4.58
CA GLU A 207 -13.44 -19.77 4.13
C GLU A 207 -14.52 -20.29 5.09
N ARG A 208 -15.73 -19.75 4.96
CA ARG A 208 -17.00 -20.42 5.23
C ARG A 208 -18.12 -19.50 4.80
N ASP A 209 -18.25 -19.41 3.48
CA ASP A 209 -19.50 -19.47 2.73
C ASP A 209 -19.11 -19.30 1.26
N GLY A 210 -19.58 -20.22 0.42
CA GLY A 210 -19.11 -20.49 -0.95
C GLY A 210 -19.28 -19.37 -2.00
N GLU A 211 -18.86 -18.14 -1.71
CA GLU A 211 -18.84 -17.00 -2.62
C GLU A 211 -17.42 -16.40 -2.78
N SER A 212 -16.38 -17.23 -2.80
CA SER A 212 -15.09 -16.82 -3.39
C SER A 212 -15.15 -16.91 -4.92
N ARG A 213 -16.01 -16.08 -5.53
CA ARG A 213 -15.83 -15.63 -6.90
C ARG A 213 -15.27 -14.23 -6.84
N ALA A 214 -14.10 -14.05 -7.44
CA ALA A 214 -13.56 -12.73 -7.71
C ALA A 214 -14.68 -11.85 -8.29
N LEU A 215 -15.02 -10.75 -7.61
CA LEU A 215 -15.86 -9.68 -8.16
C LEU A 215 -15.02 -8.91 -9.18
N VAL A 216 -14.61 -9.61 -10.25
CA VAL A 216 -14.16 -9.03 -11.50
C VAL A 216 -15.43 -8.57 -12.20
N GLY A 217 -15.47 -7.28 -12.52
CA GLY A 217 -16.66 -6.58 -13.00
C GLY A 217 -17.48 -7.36 -14.01
N ALA A 218 -18.74 -7.62 -13.66
CA ALA A 218 -19.79 -7.81 -14.64
C ALA A 218 -20.01 -6.47 -15.35
N ARG A 219 -19.38 -6.30 -16.51
CA ARG A 219 -19.94 -5.41 -17.53
C ARG A 219 -21.16 -6.13 -18.10
N GLY A 220 -22.33 -5.54 -17.89
CA GLY A 220 -23.51 -5.84 -18.67
C GLY A 220 -23.38 -5.26 -20.08
N GLU A 221 -24.12 -5.93 -20.96
CA GLU A 221 -24.34 -5.71 -22.40
C GLU A 221 -23.25 -6.24 -23.34
#